data_AF-A0A0M8TJF6-F1
#
_entry.id   AF-A0A0M8TJF6-F1
#
_cell.length_a   1.000
_cell.length_b   1.000
_cell.length_c   1.000
_cell.angle_alpha   90.00
_cell.angle_beta   90.00
_cell.angle_gamma   90.00
#
_symmetry.space_group_name_H-M   'P 1'
#
loop_
_entity.id
_entity.type
_entity.pdbx_description
1 polymer ?
#
loop_
_entity_poly.entity_id
_entity_poly.type
_entity_poly.pdbx_seq_one_letter_code
_entity_poly.pdbx_strand_id
1 'polypeptide(L)'
;MEPADALSRVREKLDLFSVDPYYRDVWEDLLNFTGGSPRESAALLWNAAPLVIRSDGLQAGNAELLIAAAADHGFRPVVALPFTFTRHVIRETWRYQLNIAHRDRIDVMDLLLQDETGLYVMLERTDPDPALPATVLLNEIKGATPPEKRLPHQLRSLAGPTQLSVVTYIHVSDEPADVIREMGVFFDREDRLRILGSLGRSHDGTEDVRKVCVELQEPGRADFALSAAISRLQDFLGAAPATASARRLTELVSAMKDGSSIDWREVLDLVRQTGIELGRDDAVAIAGHFCQGHLDGEAVIPDSGLDAWRTPAPDEPSAQTR
;
A
#
# COMPACT_ATOMS: atom_id res chain seq x y z
N MET A 1 -19.67 23.48 6.94
CA MET A 1 -18.70 22.47 6.51
C MET A 1 -18.15 22.94 5.17
N GLU A 2 -16.90 23.39 5.16
CA GLU A 2 -16.22 23.73 3.90
C GLU A 2 -16.11 22.46 3.05
N PRO A 3 -16.15 22.53 1.71
CA PRO A 3 -16.07 21.33 0.87
C PRO A 3 -14.83 20.46 1.11
N ALA A 4 -13.73 21.06 1.61
CA ALA A 4 -12.53 20.35 2.02
C ALA A 4 -12.74 19.50 3.30
N ASP A 5 -13.62 19.92 4.20
CA ASP A 5 -13.98 19.17 5.41
C ASP A 5 -14.78 17.89 5.09
N ALA A 6 -15.32 17.77 3.86
CA ALA A 6 -16.02 16.58 3.41
C ALA A 6 -15.06 15.46 2.93
N LEU A 7 -13.75 15.73 2.83
CA LEU A 7 -12.77 14.80 2.27
C LEU A 7 -12.17 13.83 3.32
N SER A 8 -12.43 14.05 4.60
CA SER A 8 -12.01 13.17 5.70
C SER A 8 -12.91 13.36 6.91
N ARG A 9 -13.12 12.28 7.68
CA ARG A 9 -13.78 12.33 8.98
C ARG A 9 -12.81 12.54 10.15
N VAL A 10 -11.51 12.65 9.86
CA VAL A 10 -10.45 12.86 10.86
C VAL A 10 -9.95 14.29 10.75
N ARG A 11 -10.30 15.14 11.72
CA ARG A 11 -9.98 16.57 11.63
C ARG A 11 -8.47 16.83 11.64
N GLU A 12 -7.76 16.09 12.48
CA GLU A 12 -6.31 16.16 12.63
C GLU A 12 -5.58 15.81 11.32
N LYS A 13 -6.14 14.89 10.52
CA LYS A 13 -5.63 14.56 9.18
C LYS A 13 -5.69 15.77 8.26
N LEU A 14 -6.84 16.46 8.22
CA LEU A 14 -7.03 17.65 7.38
C LEU A 14 -6.09 18.79 7.81
N ASP A 15 -5.94 19.01 9.12
CA ASP A 15 -5.04 20.06 9.62
C ASP A 15 -3.58 19.77 9.23
N LEU A 16 -3.13 18.51 9.32
CA LEU A 16 -1.78 18.11 8.87
C LEU A 16 -1.61 18.23 7.35
N PHE A 17 -2.60 17.78 6.58
CA PHE A 17 -2.53 17.81 5.11
C PHE A 17 -2.59 19.26 4.57
N SER A 18 -3.25 20.17 5.27
CA SER A 18 -3.35 21.58 4.86
C SER A 18 -1.99 22.30 4.72
N VAL A 19 -0.96 21.80 5.42
CA VAL A 19 0.40 22.33 5.35
C VAL A 19 1.37 21.42 4.60
N ASP A 20 0.92 20.24 4.17
CA ASP A 20 1.74 19.28 3.44
C ASP A 20 1.88 19.70 1.97
N PRO A 21 3.11 19.84 1.43
CA PRO A 21 3.32 20.25 0.05
C PRO A 21 2.72 19.28 -0.97
N TYR A 22 2.79 17.97 -0.72
CA TYR A 22 2.25 16.96 -1.65
C TYR A 22 0.73 17.08 -1.76
N TYR A 23 0.04 17.34 -0.65
CA TYR A 23 -1.40 17.59 -0.68
C TYR A 23 -1.73 18.91 -1.37
N ARG A 24 -1.04 20.00 -1.03
CA ARG A 24 -1.33 21.34 -1.57
C ARG A 24 -1.14 21.43 -3.08
N ASP A 25 -0.08 20.84 -3.61
CA ASP A 25 0.19 20.83 -5.05
C ASP A 25 -0.96 20.16 -5.83
N VAL A 26 -1.42 19.00 -5.37
CA VAL A 26 -2.52 18.27 -6.01
C VAL A 26 -3.85 18.98 -5.80
N TRP A 27 -4.08 19.56 -4.63
CA TRP A 27 -5.29 20.33 -4.35
C TRP A 27 -5.40 21.56 -5.27
N GLU A 28 -4.28 22.25 -5.52
CA GLU A 28 -4.24 23.36 -6.48
C GLU A 28 -4.46 22.88 -7.92
N ASP A 29 -3.83 21.78 -8.34
CA ASP A 29 -4.08 21.17 -9.66
C ASP A 29 -5.56 20.80 -9.83
N LEU A 30 -6.18 20.23 -8.79
CA LEU A 30 -7.58 19.84 -8.79
C LEU A 30 -8.52 21.05 -8.85
N LEU A 31 -8.27 22.10 -8.07
CA LEU A 31 -9.03 23.35 -8.14
C LEU A 31 -8.92 23.98 -9.54
N ASN A 32 -7.72 24.03 -10.12
CA ASN A 32 -7.54 24.55 -11.48
C ASN A 32 -8.32 23.73 -12.51
N PHE A 33 -8.33 22.39 -12.35
CA PHE A 33 -9.07 21.49 -13.22
C PHE A 33 -10.59 21.69 -13.14
N THR A 34 -11.12 22.02 -11.95
CA THR A 34 -12.55 22.23 -11.69
C THR A 34 -12.95 23.71 -11.68
N GLY A 35 -12.21 24.58 -12.37
CA GLY A 35 -12.56 26.00 -12.51
C GLY A 35 -12.55 26.79 -11.20
N GLY A 36 -11.79 26.34 -10.21
CA GLY A 36 -11.64 26.95 -8.89
C GLY A 36 -12.74 26.58 -7.90
N SER A 37 -13.50 25.50 -8.15
CA SER A 37 -14.63 25.09 -7.30
C SER A 37 -14.26 23.95 -6.35
N PRO A 38 -14.08 24.20 -5.03
CA PRO A 38 -13.80 23.14 -4.06
C PRO A 38 -14.90 22.06 -4.00
N ARG A 39 -16.15 22.44 -4.27
CA ARG A 39 -17.28 21.51 -4.29
C ARG A 39 -17.19 20.54 -5.46
N GLU A 40 -16.83 21.02 -6.65
CA GLU A 40 -16.66 20.16 -7.82
C GLU A 40 -15.43 19.27 -7.67
N SER A 41 -14.34 19.80 -7.09
CA SER A 41 -13.15 19.04 -6.70
C SER A 41 -13.50 17.87 -5.78
N ALA A 42 -14.27 18.14 -4.72
CA ALA A 42 -14.71 17.09 -3.80
C ALA A 42 -15.65 16.08 -4.47
N ALA A 43 -16.58 16.53 -5.31
CA ALA A 43 -17.49 15.65 -6.03
C ALA A 43 -16.77 14.72 -7.01
N LEU A 44 -15.71 15.20 -7.67
CA LEU A 44 -14.89 14.39 -8.57
C LEU A 44 -14.20 13.26 -7.80
N LEU A 45 -13.59 13.57 -6.65
CA LEU A 45 -12.90 12.58 -5.81
C LEU A 45 -13.85 11.64 -5.07
N TRP A 46 -15.09 12.06 -4.82
CA TRP A 46 -16.06 11.25 -4.08
C TRP A 46 -16.27 9.86 -4.69
N ASN A 47 -16.19 9.76 -6.02
CA ASN A 47 -16.39 8.51 -6.76
C ASN A 47 -15.08 7.87 -7.24
N ALA A 48 -13.93 8.49 -6.94
CA ALA A 48 -12.62 8.02 -7.36
C ALA A 48 -11.93 7.29 -6.21
N ALA A 49 -11.24 6.18 -6.51
CA ALA A 49 -10.48 5.44 -5.51
C ALA A 49 -9.26 4.78 -6.17
N PRO A 50 -8.04 5.02 -5.68
CA PRO A 50 -6.87 4.35 -6.22
C PRO A 50 -6.68 2.97 -5.62
N LEU A 51 -6.37 2.02 -6.49
CA LEU A 51 -5.82 0.72 -6.15
C LEU A 51 -4.34 0.71 -6.56
N VAL A 52 -3.45 0.68 -5.60
CA VAL A 52 -2.02 0.50 -5.81
C VAL A 52 -1.70 -0.98 -5.70
N ILE A 53 -1.30 -1.60 -6.82
CA ILE A 53 -0.72 -2.94 -6.83
C ILE A 53 0.77 -2.77 -6.59
N ARG A 54 1.24 -3.21 -5.43
CA ARG A 54 2.66 -3.10 -5.04
C ARG A 54 3.49 -4.14 -5.81
N SER A 55 4.81 -4.02 -5.72
CA SER A 55 5.74 -4.97 -6.35
C SER A 55 5.47 -6.41 -5.91
N ASP A 56 5.24 -6.66 -4.63
CA ASP A 56 4.86 -7.97 -4.11
C ASP A 56 3.53 -8.48 -4.70
N GLY A 57 2.59 -7.59 -5.02
CA GLY A 57 1.34 -7.93 -5.69
C GLY A 57 1.50 -8.25 -7.17
N LEU A 58 2.38 -7.51 -7.87
CA LEU A 58 2.70 -7.77 -9.27
C LEU A 58 3.44 -9.12 -9.41
N GLN A 59 4.43 -9.37 -8.56
CA GLN A 59 5.19 -10.63 -8.52
C GLN A 59 4.32 -11.83 -8.11
N ALA A 60 3.25 -11.62 -7.35
CA ALA A 60 2.29 -12.68 -7.02
C ALA A 60 1.43 -13.12 -8.23
N GLY A 61 1.41 -12.33 -9.32
CA GLY A 61 0.76 -12.69 -10.58
C GLY A 61 -0.76 -12.52 -10.61
N ASN A 62 -1.36 -11.87 -9.60
CA ASN A 62 -2.83 -11.78 -9.47
C ASN A 62 -3.40 -10.38 -9.78
N ALA A 63 -2.67 -9.54 -10.52
CA ALA A 63 -3.10 -8.18 -10.83
C ALA A 63 -4.44 -8.15 -11.60
N GLU A 64 -4.60 -9.00 -12.62
CA GLU A 64 -5.87 -9.10 -13.36
C GLU A 64 -7.03 -9.56 -12.48
N LEU A 65 -6.79 -10.53 -11.58
CA LEU A 65 -7.79 -10.98 -10.62
C LEU A 65 -8.23 -9.85 -9.67
N LEU A 66 -7.30 -8.98 -9.26
CA LEU A 66 -7.61 -7.83 -8.40
C LEU A 66 -8.48 -6.80 -9.13
N ILE A 67 -8.20 -6.54 -10.41
CA ILE A 67 -9.02 -5.63 -11.23
C ILE A 67 -10.42 -6.21 -11.43
N ALA A 68 -10.53 -7.51 -11.74
CA ALA A 68 -11.83 -8.18 -11.86
C ALA A 68 -12.62 -8.15 -10.54
N ALA A 69 -11.96 -8.42 -9.41
CA ALA A 69 -12.60 -8.36 -8.10
C ALA A 69 -13.07 -6.94 -7.74
N ALA A 70 -12.29 -5.90 -8.06
CA ALA A 70 -12.75 -4.53 -7.91
C ALA A 70 -13.99 -4.25 -8.79
N ALA A 71 -14.03 -4.78 -10.01
CA ALA A 71 -15.18 -4.66 -10.90
C ALA A 71 -16.45 -5.32 -10.37
N ASP A 72 -16.34 -6.49 -9.75
CA ASP A 72 -17.45 -7.17 -9.07
C ASP A 72 -18.05 -6.33 -7.92
N HIS A 73 -17.25 -5.42 -7.35
CA HIS A 73 -17.67 -4.45 -6.33
C HIS A 73 -18.13 -3.10 -6.90
N GLY A 74 -18.35 -3.00 -8.22
CA GLY A 74 -18.86 -1.79 -8.86
C GLY A 74 -17.80 -0.72 -9.07
N PHE A 75 -16.55 -1.11 -9.32
CA PHE A 75 -15.50 -0.20 -9.74
C PHE A 75 -15.12 -0.42 -11.20
N ARG A 76 -14.82 0.64 -11.93
CA ARG A 76 -14.19 0.54 -13.26
C ARG A 76 -12.84 1.25 -13.22
N PRO A 77 -11.78 0.68 -13.80
CA PRO A 77 -10.54 1.42 -13.96
C PRO A 77 -10.68 2.51 -15.02
N VAL A 78 -10.06 3.66 -14.79
CA VAL A 78 -10.05 4.79 -15.74
C VAL A 78 -8.65 5.15 -16.24
N VAL A 79 -7.62 4.88 -15.44
CA VAL A 79 -6.22 5.04 -15.85
C VAL A 79 -5.33 4.14 -14.99
N ALA A 80 -4.23 3.65 -15.58
CA ALA A 80 -3.17 2.97 -14.87
C ALA A 80 -1.81 3.60 -15.22
N LEU A 81 -0.98 3.82 -14.20
CA LEU A 81 0.35 4.40 -14.32
C LEU A 81 1.35 3.58 -13.50
N PRO A 82 2.40 3.01 -14.14
CA PRO A 82 3.51 2.43 -13.41
C PRO A 82 4.28 3.53 -12.67
N PHE A 83 4.85 3.20 -11.53
CA PHE A 83 5.77 4.07 -10.80
C PHE A 83 6.84 3.23 -10.11
N THR A 84 7.96 3.85 -9.75
CA THR A 84 9.03 3.18 -9.01
C THR A 84 8.96 3.59 -7.54
N PHE A 85 8.98 2.60 -6.65
CA PHE A 85 9.13 2.81 -5.23
C PHE A 85 10.55 3.25 -4.92
N THR A 86 10.77 4.56 -4.84
CA THR A 86 12.00 5.09 -4.24
C THR A 86 11.88 5.06 -2.72
N ARG A 87 13.01 5.13 -2.01
CA ARG A 87 13.02 5.32 -0.56
C ARG A 87 12.15 6.50 -0.11
N HIS A 88 12.11 7.58 -0.87
CA HIS A 88 11.32 8.78 -0.55
C HIS A 88 9.83 8.51 -0.74
N VAL A 89 9.43 7.89 -1.85
CA VAL A 89 8.02 7.49 -2.09
C VAL A 89 7.54 6.60 -0.94
N ILE A 90 8.30 5.57 -0.58
CA ILE A 90 7.97 4.69 0.55
C ILE A 90 7.78 5.51 1.83
N ARG A 91 8.72 6.41 2.16
CA ARG A 91 8.67 7.13 3.45
C ARG A 91 7.55 8.16 3.49
N GLU A 92 7.26 8.80 2.37
CA GLU A 92 6.21 9.82 2.30
C GLU A 92 4.81 9.22 2.21
N THR A 93 4.62 8.09 1.51
CA THR A 93 3.32 7.39 1.46
C THR A 93 2.85 7.02 2.86
N TRP A 94 3.74 6.49 3.71
CA TRP A 94 3.39 6.06 5.07
C TRP A 94 3.85 7.04 6.17
N ARG A 95 4.20 8.29 5.83
CA ARG A 95 4.83 9.25 6.76
C ARG A 95 4.18 9.32 8.14
N TYR A 96 2.85 9.38 8.17
CA TYR A 96 2.10 9.56 9.40
C TYR A 96 1.82 8.25 10.15
N GLN A 97 1.92 7.10 9.49
CA GLN A 97 1.82 5.76 10.09
C GLN A 97 3.18 5.21 10.53
N LEU A 98 4.28 5.67 9.93
CA LEU A 98 5.63 5.24 10.27
C LEU A 98 6.09 5.72 11.65
N ASN A 99 5.38 6.67 12.28
CA ASN A 99 5.71 7.16 13.63
C ASN A 99 5.63 6.05 14.69
N ILE A 100 4.73 5.08 14.49
CA ILE A 100 4.57 3.90 15.36
C ILE A 100 5.19 2.63 14.74
N ALA A 101 5.87 2.70 13.60
CA ALA A 101 6.52 1.53 13.03
C ALA A 101 7.90 1.31 13.66
N HIS A 102 8.20 0.10 14.13
CA HIS A 102 9.56 -0.23 14.55
C HIS A 102 10.53 -0.10 13.36
N ARG A 103 11.79 0.25 13.64
CA ARG A 103 12.82 0.41 12.60
C ARG A 103 12.99 -0.84 11.73
N ASP A 104 12.86 -2.01 12.33
CA ASP A 104 12.88 -3.31 11.65
C ASP A 104 11.82 -3.39 10.56
N ARG A 105 10.57 -3.11 10.89
CA ARG A 105 9.46 -3.11 9.93
C ARG A 105 9.75 -2.18 8.76
N ILE A 106 10.26 -1.00 9.08
CA ILE A 106 10.69 0.01 8.15
C ILE A 106 11.78 -0.51 7.20
N ASP A 107 12.81 -1.19 7.73
CA ASP A 107 13.92 -1.72 6.91
C ASP A 107 13.45 -2.86 6.01
N VAL A 108 12.51 -3.68 6.47
CA VAL A 108 11.89 -4.72 5.63
C VAL A 108 11.03 -4.11 4.52
N MET A 109 10.31 -3.02 4.78
CA MET A 109 9.59 -2.31 3.73
C MET A 109 10.53 -1.76 2.66
N ASP A 110 11.67 -1.18 3.04
CA ASP A 110 12.70 -0.76 2.08
C ASP A 110 13.23 -1.97 1.30
N LEU A 111 13.55 -3.08 1.98
CA LEU A 111 14.02 -4.31 1.31
C LEU A 111 12.98 -4.87 0.31
N LEU A 112 11.69 -4.77 0.62
CA LEU A 112 10.61 -5.31 -0.21
C LEU A 112 10.25 -4.41 -1.39
N LEU A 113 10.25 -3.10 -1.20
CA LEU A 113 9.69 -2.16 -2.17
C LEU A 113 10.76 -1.34 -2.90
N GLN A 114 11.91 -1.06 -2.29
CA GLN A 114 12.84 -0.09 -2.88
C GLN A 114 13.30 -0.56 -4.27
N ASP A 115 13.30 0.40 -5.20
CA ASP A 115 13.68 0.29 -6.60
C ASP A 115 12.81 -0.68 -7.41
N GLU A 116 11.67 -1.12 -6.86
CA GLU A 116 10.70 -1.94 -7.56
C GLU A 116 9.60 -1.10 -8.21
N THR A 117 9.00 -1.68 -9.26
CA THR A 117 7.84 -1.10 -9.91
C THR A 117 6.57 -1.45 -9.14
N GLY A 118 5.72 -0.44 -8.93
CA GLY A 118 4.32 -0.59 -8.55
C GLY A 118 3.41 -0.11 -9.68
N LEU A 119 2.13 -0.47 -9.59
CA LEU A 119 1.10 -0.02 -10.52
C LEU A 119 0.03 0.74 -9.75
N TYR A 120 -0.15 2.02 -10.08
CA TYR A 120 -1.26 2.82 -9.57
C TYR A 120 -2.41 2.73 -10.56
N VAL A 121 -3.56 2.26 -10.10
CA VAL A 121 -4.78 2.20 -10.91
C VAL A 121 -5.82 3.10 -10.29
N MET A 122 -6.21 4.16 -10.99
CA MET A 122 -7.35 4.97 -10.57
C MET A 122 -8.64 4.26 -10.99
N LEU A 123 -9.51 4.02 -10.01
CA LEU A 123 -10.83 3.42 -10.21
C LEU A 123 -11.92 4.48 -10.02
N GLU A 124 -13.02 4.32 -10.74
CA GLU A 124 -14.27 5.04 -10.51
C GLU A 124 -15.38 4.08 -10.11
N ARG A 125 -16.18 4.48 -9.13
CA ARG A 125 -17.38 3.73 -8.74
C ARG A 125 -18.47 3.87 -9.81
N THR A 126 -19.00 2.75 -10.29
CA THR A 126 -20.02 2.68 -11.34
C THR A 126 -21.44 2.93 -10.83
N ASP A 127 -21.68 2.71 -9.54
CA ASP A 127 -22.92 3.02 -8.82
C ASP A 127 -22.64 3.99 -7.65
N PRO A 128 -22.58 5.31 -7.92
CA PRO A 128 -22.25 6.33 -6.92
C PRO A 128 -23.19 6.32 -5.70
N ASP A 129 -22.61 6.47 -4.51
CA ASP A 129 -23.36 6.60 -3.26
C ASP A 129 -23.08 7.96 -2.62
N PRO A 130 -24.10 8.82 -2.45
CA PRO A 130 -23.90 10.14 -1.87
C PRO A 130 -23.50 10.11 -0.38
N ALA A 131 -23.66 8.99 0.32
CA ALA A 131 -23.31 8.85 1.72
C ALA A 131 -21.92 8.23 1.95
N LEU A 132 -21.36 7.53 0.96
CA LEU A 132 -20.13 6.76 1.13
C LEU A 132 -19.15 6.98 -0.03
N PRO A 133 -17.98 7.61 0.22
CA PRO A 133 -16.95 7.77 -0.80
C PRO A 133 -16.42 6.44 -1.31
N ALA A 134 -16.02 6.42 -2.59
CA ALA A 134 -15.43 5.27 -3.26
C ALA A 134 -14.18 4.74 -2.53
N THR A 135 -13.31 5.61 -2.02
CA THR A 135 -12.10 5.23 -1.27
C THR A 135 -12.42 4.42 -0.02
N VAL A 136 -13.42 4.85 0.74
CA VAL A 136 -13.82 4.22 2.01
C VAL A 136 -14.39 2.82 1.74
N LEU A 137 -15.22 2.70 0.70
CA LEU A 137 -15.72 1.40 0.25
C LEU A 137 -14.57 0.48 -0.20
N LEU A 138 -13.66 0.98 -1.03
CA LEU A 138 -12.52 0.18 -1.51
C LEU A 138 -11.59 -0.23 -0.35
N ASN A 139 -11.41 0.63 0.65
CA ASN A 139 -10.65 0.36 1.86
C ASN A 139 -11.25 -0.77 2.70
N GLU A 140 -12.58 -0.83 2.80
CA GLU A 140 -13.29 -1.95 3.45
C GLU A 140 -13.03 -3.28 2.69
N ILE A 141 -13.16 -3.25 1.35
CA ILE A 141 -12.99 -4.44 0.50
C ILE A 141 -11.52 -4.88 0.43
N LYS A 142 -10.54 -3.97 0.59
CA LYS A 142 -9.10 -4.27 0.68
C LYS A 142 -8.82 -5.35 1.72
N GLY A 143 -9.50 -5.27 2.86
CA GLY A 143 -9.34 -6.19 3.99
C GLY A 143 -8.18 -5.85 4.91
N ALA A 144 -8.10 -6.57 6.03
CA ALA A 144 -7.19 -6.25 7.13
C ALA A 144 -5.70 -6.44 6.79
N THR A 145 -4.83 -5.63 7.41
CA THR A 145 -3.37 -5.79 7.25
C THR A 145 -2.88 -7.10 7.87
N PRO A 146 -3.26 -7.45 9.12
CA PRO A 146 -2.87 -8.72 9.72
C PRO A 146 -3.44 -9.91 8.94
N PRO A 147 -2.58 -10.82 8.44
CA PRO A 147 -2.95 -12.01 7.66
C PRO A 147 -4.14 -12.80 8.23
N GLU A 148 -4.16 -13.02 9.55
CA GLU A 148 -5.15 -13.82 10.27
C GLU A 148 -6.54 -13.18 10.39
N LYS A 149 -6.66 -11.87 10.09
CA LYS A 149 -7.93 -11.13 10.13
C LYS A 149 -8.57 -10.97 8.75
N ARG A 150 -7.94 -11.48 7.69
CA ARG A 150 -8.43 -11.34 6.32
C ARG A 150 -9.54 -12.35 6.03
N LEU A 151 -10.56 -11.91 5.31
CA LEU A 151 -11.62 -12.77 4.80
C LEU A 151 -11.29 -13.27 3.38
N PRO A 152 -11.75 -14.46 2.96
CA PRO A 152 -11.38 -15.03 1.66
C PRO A 152 -11.73 -14.17 0.44
N HIS A 153 -12.79 -13.36 0.53
CA HIS A 153 -13.26 -12.50 -0.57
C HIS A 153 -12.57 -11.12 -0.61
N GLN A 154 -11.77 -10.76 0.39
CA GLN A 154 -11.11 -9.46 0.43
C GLN A 154 -9.92 -9.42 -0.52
N LEU A 155 -9.62 -8.23 -1.07
CA LEU A 155 -8.60 -8.09 -2.12
C LEU A 155 -7.22 -8.60 -1.67
N ARG A 156 -6.81 -8.36 -0.42
CA ARG A 156 -5.54 -8.88 0.11
C ARG A 156 -5.44 -10.40 0.16
N SER A 157 -6.56 -11.11 0.26
CA SER A 157 -6.61 -12.58 0.21
C SER A 157 -6.55 -13.09 -1.23
N LEU A 158 -7.14 -12.34 -2.16
CA LEU A 158 -7.12 -12.66 -3.59
C LEU A 158 -5.75 -12.35 -4.22
N ALA A 159 -5.05 -11.32 -3.73
CA ALA A 159 -3.78 -10.88 -4.26
C ALA A 159 -2.66 -11.91 -4.12
N GLY A 160 -2.68 -12.72 -3.06
CA GLY A 160 -1.63 -13.70 -2.80
C GLY A 160 -1.80 -14.41 -1.46
N PRO A 161 -0.97 -15.42 -1.20
CA PRO A 161 -1.05 -16.19 0.04
C PRO A 161 -0.86 -15.31 1.28
N THR A 162 -1.58 -15.66 2.32
CA THR A 162 -1.54 -15.04 3.65
C THR A 162 -0.20 -15.39 4.32
N GLN A 163 0.82 -14.54 4.14
CA GLN A 163 2.19 -14.83 4.58
C GLN A 163 2.65 -13.93 5.73
N LEU A 164 2.73 -12.61 5.52
CA LEU A 164 3.38 -11.66 6.45
C LEU A 164 2.62 -10.33 6.53
N SER A 165 2.74 -9.59 7.63
CA SER A 165 2.04 -8.30 7.81
C SER A 165 2.63 -7.14 6.97
N VAL A 166 3.89 -7.28 6.52
CA VAL A 166 4.58 -6.35 5.61
C VAL A 166 4.33 -6.66 4.12
N VAL A 167 3.99 -7.91 3.81
CA VAL A 167 3.59 -8.38 2.47
C VAL A 167 2.08 -8.25 2.35
N THR A 168 1.64 -7.10 1.86
CA THR A 168 0.21 -6.77 1.77
C THR A 168 -0.31 -6.79 0.34
N TYR A 169 0.58 -6.94 -0.66
CA TYR A 169 0.32 -6.98 -2.10
C TYR A 169 -0.26 -5.71 -2.72
N ILE A 170 -1.16 -5.04 -2.00
CA ILE A 170 -1.86 -3.84 -2.44
C ILE A 170 -1.87 -2.77 -1.35
N HIS A 171 -2.06 -1.53 -1.79
CA HIS A 171 -2.38 -0.35 -1.00
C HIS A 171 -3.59 0.35 -1.61
N VAL A 172 -4.45 0.93 -0.77
CA VAL A 172 -5.55 1.80 -1.21
C VAL A 172 -5.62 2.95 -0.22
N SER A 173 -5.91 4.15 -0.71
CA SER A 173 -6.11 5.33 0.13
C SER A 173 -7.32 5.15 1.04
N ASP A 174 -7.23 5.60 2.30
CA ASP A 174 -8.28 5.37 3.29
C ASP A 174 -9.50 6.31 3.08
N GLU A 175 -9.26 7.58 2.78
CA GLU A 175 -10.29 8.62 2.57
C GLU A 175 -9.97 9.49 1.33
N PRO A 176 -10.93 10.28 0.81
CA PRO A 176 -10.68 11.16 -0.34
C PRO A 176 -9.51 12.13 -0.16
N ALA A 177 -9.26 12.61 1.06
CA ALA A 177 -8.11 13.45 1.36
C ALA A 177 -6.77 12.74 1.13
N ASP A 178 -6.72 11.42 1.39
CA ASP A 178 -5.51 10.62 1.17
C ASP A 178 -5.21 10.46 -0.32
N VAL A 179 -6.22 10.39 -1.20
CA VAL A 179 -6.04 10.35 -2.65
C VAL A 179 -5.26 11.57 -3.15
N ILE A 180 -5.62 12.76 -2.66
CA ILE A 180 -4.96 14.03 -3.02
C ILE A 180 -3.49 13.97 -2.60
N ARG A 181 -3.24 13.65 -1.33
CA ARG A 181 -1.87 13.57 -0.81
C ARG A 181 -1.04 12.55 -1.58
N GLU A 182 -1.57 11.34 -1.72
CA GLU A 182 -0.85 10.21 -2.31
C GLU A 182 -0.52 10.44 -3.78
N MET A 183 -1.43 11.05 -4.56
CA MET A 183 -1.09 11.49 -5.92
C MET A 183 0.12 12.42 -5.96
N GLY A 184 0.24 13.33 -4.99
CA GLY A 184 1.39 14.24 -4.89
C GLY A 184 2.69 13.50 -4.54
N VAL A 185 2.59 12.44 -3.74
CA VAL A 185 3.75 11.60 -3.38
C VAL A 185 4.20 10.72 -4.55
N PHE A 186 3.27 10.11 -5.27
CA PHE A 186 3.58 9.15 -6.33
C PHE A 186 4.00 9.81 -7.65
N PHE A 187 3.44 10.99 -7.97
CA PHE A 187 3.48 11.51 -9.32
C PHE A 187 3.93 12.97 -9.42
N ASP A 188 4.65 13.26 -10.49
CA ASP A 188 4.86 14.63 -10.93
C ASP A 188 3.57 15.26 -11.47
N ARG A 189 3.64 16.53 -11.82
CA ARG A 189 2.46 17.29 -12.26
C ARG A 189 1.84 16.75 -13.54
N GLU A 190 2.64 16.27 -14.48
CA GLU A 190 2.11 15.80 -15.77
C GLU A 190 1.25 14.56 -15.57
N ASP A 191 1.75 13.60 -14.79
CA ASP A 191 1.00 12.39 -14.46
C ASP A 191 -0.23 12.68 -13.60
N ARG A 192 -0.14 13.61 -12.65
CA ARG A 192 -1.33 14.06 -11.89
C ARG A 192 -2.42 14.61 -12.79
N LEU A 193 -2.07 15.49 -13.73
CA LEU A 193 -3.03 16.06 -14.67
C LEU A 193 -3.62 15.00 -15.60
N ARG A 194 -2.85 13.97 -15.96
CA ARG A 194 -3.33 12.81 -16.71
C ARG A 194 -4.35 12.00 -15.90
N ILE A 195 -4.10 11.77 -14.62
CA ILE A 195 -5.06 11.10 -13.71
C ILE A 195 -6.35 11.92 -13.62
N LEU A 196 -6.25 13.20 -13.26
CA LEU A 196 -7.40 14.08 -13.13
C LEU A 196 -8.20 14.18 -14.43
N GLY A 197 -7.50 14.30 -15.55
CA GLY A 197 -8.09 14.34 -16.87
C GLY A 197 -8.87 13.08 -17.24
N SER A 198 -8.60 11.94 -16.60
CA SER A 198 -9.27 10.66 -16.85
C SER A 198 -10.57 10.49 -16.06
N LEU A 199 -10.72 11.21 -14.94
CA LEU A 199 -11.90 11.16 -14.08
C LEU A 199 -13.13 11.84 -14.71
N GLY A 200 -14.31 11.41 -14.33
CA GLY A 200 -15.60 11.90 -14.80
C GLY A 200 -15.95 11.51 -16.24
N ARG A 201 -15.07 10.77 -16.92
CA ARG A 201 -15.31 10.29 -18.29
C ARG A 201 -16.06 8.97 -18.24
N SER A 202 -17.01 8.76 -19.15
CA SER A 202 -17.67 7.45 -19.35
C SER A 202 -16.74 6.42 -20.03
N HIS A 203 -15.43 6.55 -19.85
CA HIS A 203 -14.43 5.64 -20.41
C HIS A 203 -14.18 4.49 -19.45
N ASP A 204 -14.14 3.28 -20.00
CA ASP A 204 -13.71 2.07 -19.30
C ASP A 204 -12.30 1.71 -19.77
N GLY A 205 -11.32 1.87 -18.88
CA GLY A 205 -9.91 1.63 -19.14
C GLY A 205 -9.48 0.18 -18.92
N THR A 206 -10.40 -0.77 -18.72
CA THR A 206 -10.09 -2.15 -18.31
C THR A 206 -9.07 -2.83 -19.22
N GLU A 207 -9.21 -2.70 -20.54
CA GLU A 207 -8.28 -3.31 -21.49
C GLU A 207 -6.88 -2.71 -21.40
N ASP A 208 -6.76 -1.40 -21.17
CA ASP A 208 -5.47 -0.73 -21.08
C ASP A 208 -4.77 -1.06 -19.76
N VAL A 209 -5.52 -1.13 -18.65
CA VAL A 209 -4.99 -1.60 -17.37
C VAL A 209 -4.53 -3.05 -17.48
N ARG A 210 -5.30 -3.93 -18.13
CA ARG A 210 -4.88 -5.33 -18.33
C ARG A 210 -3.57 -5.42 -19.09
N LYS A 211 -3.37 -4.64 -20.16
CA LYS A 211 -2.11 -4.61 -20.91
C LYS A 211 -0.95 -4.21 -20.01
N VAL A 212 -1.08 -3.14 -19.23
CA VAL A 212 -0.04 -2.70 -18.31
C VAL A 212 0.25 -3.76 -17.24
N CYS A 213 -0.77 -4.43 -16.70
CA CYS A 213 -0.57 -5.55 -15.79
C CYS A 213 0.27 -6.67 -16.44
N VAL A 214 -0.05 -7.07 -17.67
CA VAL A 214 0.71 -8.11 -18.39
C VAL A 214 2.15 -7.69 -18.66
N GLU A 215 2.37 -6.41 -19.00
CA GLU A 215 3.71 -5.86 -19.25
C GLU A 215 4.59 -5.82 -17.98
N LEU A 216 3.99 -5.58 -16.81
CA LEU A 216 4.70 -5.46 -15.54
C LEU A 216 4.80 -6.76 -14.75
N GLN A 217 4.06 -7.80 -15.15
CA GLN A 217 4.11 -9.09 -14.47
C GLN A 217 5.38 -9.86 -14.86
N GLU A 218 6.26 -10.03 -13.89
CA GLU A 218 7.46 -10.85 -14.07
C GLU A 218 7.11 -12.35 -14.12
N PRO A 219 7.76 -13.14 -15.00
CA PRO A 219 7.56 -14.58 -15.05
C PRO A 219 8.10 -15.26 -13.78
N GLY A 220 7.20 -15.83 -12.98
CA GLY A 220 7.55 -16.57 -11.78
C GLY A 220 6.85 -15.99 -10.57
N ARG A 221 6.11 -16.84 -9.84
CA ARG A 221 5.38 -16.41 -8.65
C ARG A 221 6.37 -16.25 -7.51
N ALA A 222 6.54 -15.03 -6.99
CA ALA A 222 7.30 -14.80 -5.78
C ALA A 222 6.73 -15.64 -4.62
N ASP A 223 7.62 -16.23 -3.83
CA ASP A 223 7.27 -17.05 -2.68
C ASP A 223 7.92 -16.50 -1.42
N PHE A 224 7.15 -15.74 -0.64
CA PHE A 224 7.60 -15.22 0.65
C PHE A 224 7.36 -16.19 1.82
N ALA A 225 7.25 -17.50 1.56
CA ALA A 225 7.16 -18.51 2.61
C ALA A 225 8.52 -18.72 3.32
N LEU A 226 8.55 -18.47 4.62
CA LEU A 226 9.75 -18.65 5.44
C LEU A 226 10.35 -20.07 5.30
N SER A 227 9.51 -21.10 5.32
CA SER A 227 9.98 -22.49 5.25
C SER A 227 10.74 -22.79 3.96
N ALA A 228 10.26 -22.26 2.83
CA ALA A 228 10.91 -22.41 1.53
C ALA A 228 12.23 -21.63 1.48
N ALA A 229 12.23 -20.38 1.97
CA ALA A 229 13.43 -19.54 2.03
C ALA A 229 14.53 -20.16 2.90
N ILE A 230 14.16 -20.68 4.07
CA ILE A 230 15.09 -21.35 4.97
C ILE A 230 15.61 -22.67 4.35
N SER A 231 14.77 -23.44 3.65
CA SER A 231 15.22 -24.66 2.95
C SER A 231 16.27 -24.32 1.89
N ARG A 232 16.01 -23.33 1.04
CA ARG A 232 16.97 -22.88 0.01
C ARG A 232 18.28 -22.41 0.62
N LEU A 233 18.21 -21.62 1.69
CA LEU A 233 19.40 -21.15 2.40
C LEU A 233 20.24 -22.31 2.97
N GLN A 234 19.59 -23.36 3.48
CA GLN A 234 20.30 -24.56 3.93
C GLN A 234 20.96 -25.35 2.80
N ASP A 235 20.31 -25.45 1.64
CA ASP A 235 20.89 -26.10 0.46
C ASP A 235 22.15 -25.35 0.00
N PHE A 236 22.11 -24.01 -0.02
CA PHE A 236 23.29 -23.19 -0.32
C PHE A 236 24.41 -23.37 0.70
N LEU A 237 24.08 -23.43 2.00
CA LEU A 237 25.06 -23.67 3.05
C LEU A 237 25.71 -25.06 2.94
N GLY A 238 24.95 -26.08 2.53
CA GLY A 238 25.47 -27.42 2.31
C GLY A 238 26.50 -27.51 1.18
N ALA A 239 26.40 -26.60 0.20
CA ALA A 239 27.34 -26.47 -0.92
C ALA A 239 28.49 -25.48 -0.65
N ALA A 240 28.35 -24.60 0.35
CA ALA A 240 29.32 -23.55 0.64
C ALA A 240 30.59 -24.08 1.36
N PRO A 241 31.76 -23.43 1.17
CA PRO A 241 32.96 -23.76 1.94
C PRO A 241 32.76 -23.57 3.45
N ALA A 242 33.33 -24.46 4.25
CA ALA A 242 33.22 -24.47 5.72
C ALA A 242 34.03 -23.35 6.42
N THR A 243 33.67 -22.10 6.15
CA THR A 243 34.24 -20.90 6.78
C THR A 243 33.64 -20.66 8.17
N ALA A 244 34.22 -19.73 8.94
CA ALA A 244 33.65 -19.32 10.22
C ALA A 244 32.25 -18.70 10.04
N SER A 245 32.07 -17.84 9.03
CA SER A 245 30.77 -17.24 8.71
C SER A 245 29.73 -18.28 8.29
N ALA A 246 30.10 -19.29 7.50
CA ALA A 246 29.18 -20.36 7.13
C ALA A 246 28.73 -21.21 8.33
N ARG A 247 29.64 -21.50 9.27
CA ARG A 247 29.30 -22.18 10.54
C ARG A 247 28.35 -21.34 11.39
N ARG A 248 28.66 -20.05 11.60
CA ARG A 248 27.80 -19.13 12.36
C ARG A 248 26.42 -18.99 11.73
N LEU A 249 26.35 -18.89 10.40
CA LEU A 249 25.09 -18.82 9.66
C LEU A 249 24.26 -20.10 9.83
N THR A 250 24.91 -21.26 9.80
CA THR A 250 24.24 -22.56 10.04
C THR A 250 23.66 -22.65 11.46
N GLU A 251 24.41 -22.22 12.46
CA GLU A 251 23.95 -22.14 13.85
C GLU A 251 22.75 -21.19 13.98
N LEU A 252 22.82 -20.01 13.38
CA LEU A 252 21.77 -19.00 13.46
C LEU A 252 20.49 -19.44 12.75
N VAL A 253 20.59 -20.05 11.56
CA VAL A 253 19.45 -20.63 10.85
C VAL A 253 18.79 -21.74 11.67
N SER A 254 19.58 -22.55 12.36
CA SER A 254 19.06 -23.60 13.25
C SER A 254 18.33 -22.99 14.46
N ALA A 255 18.90 -21.94 15.07
CA ALA A 255 18.30 -21.17 16.15
C ALA A 255 17.02 -20.41 15.73
N MET A 256 16.89 -20.05 14.45
CA MET A 256 15.65 -19.44 13.95
C MET A 256 14.54 -20.48 13.75
N LYS A 257 14.89 -21.70 13.35
CA LYS A 257 13.93 -22.81 13.22
C LYS A 257 13.36 -23.28 14.55
N ASP A 258 14.19 -23.31 15.59
CA ASP A 258 13.74 -23.68 16.94
C ASP A 258 13.12 -22.51 17.72
N GLY A 259 13.11 -21.30 17.14
CA GLY A 259 12.53 -20.09 17.73
C GLY A 259 13.40 -19.43 18.79
N SER A 260 14.66 -19.84 18.96
CA SER A 260 15.60 -19.24 19.92
C SER A 260 16.32 -17.98 19.39
N SER A 261 16.16 -17.66 18.09
CA SER A 261 16.67 -16.43 17.49
C SER A 261 15.68 -15.79 16.51
N ILE A 262 15.73 -14.46 16.43
CA ILE A 262 14.98 -13.63 15.46
C ILE A 262 15.91 -12.67 14.69
N ASP A 263 17.23 -12.85 14.80
CA ASP A 263 18.22 -11.91 14.24
C ASP A 263 18.41 -12.10 12.72
N TRP A 264 17.40 -11.65 11.97
CA TRP A 264 17.42 -11.69 10.51
C TRP A 264 18.51 -10.80 9.91
N ARG A 265 18.98 -9.75 10.61
CA ARG A 265 20.04 -8.87 10.10
C ARG A 265 21.37 -9.59 10.08
N GLU A 266 21.72 -10.27 11.18
CA GLU A 266 22.95 -11.09 11.23
C GLU A 266 22.91 -12.19 10.15
N VAL A 267 21.75 -12.80 9.88
CA VAL A 267 21.59 -13.75 8.76
C VAL A 267 21.97 -13.11 7.43
N LEU A 268 21.38 -11.96 7.07
CA LEU A 268 21.65 -11.32 5.78
C LEU A 268 23.10 -10.82 5.67
N ASP A 269 23.70 -10.37 6.76
CA ASP A 269 25.12 -10.00 6.82
C ASP A 269 26.03 -11.21 6.56
N LEU A 270 25.75 -12.34 7.21
CA LEU A 270 26.52 -13.56 7.04
C LEU A 270 26.34 -14.17 5.66
N VAL A 271 25.15 -14.11 5.06
CA VAL A 271 24.90 -14.51 3.67
C VAL A 271 25.80 -13.74 2.71
N ARG A 272 25.92 -12.41 2.89
CA ARG A 272 26.83 -11.59 2.09
C ARG A 272 28.29 -11.97 2.29
N GLN A 273 28.70 -12.26 3.52
CA GLN A 273 30.08 -12.64 3.83
C GLN A 273 30.47 -14.03 3.29
N THR A 274 29.51 -14.95 3.19
CA THR A 274 29.74 -16.29 2.63
C THR A 274 29.73 -16.33 1.11
N GLY A 275 29.24 -15.26 0.46
CA GLY A 275 29.07 -15.20 -0.99
C GLY A 275 27.90 -16.04 -1.49
N ILE A 276 26.95 -16.39 -0.62
CA ILE A 276 25.71 -17.06 -1.03
C ILE A 276 24.82 -16.06 -1.77
N GLU A 277 24.39 -16.43 -2.97
CA GLU A 277 23.42 -15.66 -3.75
C GLU A 277 21.99 -15.97 -3.26
N LEU A 278 21.61 -15.37 -2.14
CA LEU A 278 20.24 -15.44 -1.65
C LEU A 278 19.34 -14.49 -2.46
N GLY A 279 18.27 -15.02 -3.01
CA GLY A 279 17.28 -14.23 -3.73
C GLY A 279 16.62 -13.17 -2.83
N ARG A 280 16.14 -12.08 -3.43
CA ARG A 280 15.44 -11.01 -2.69
C ARG A 280 14.22 -11.54 -1.94
N ASP A 281 13.40 -12.36 -2.59
CA ASP A 281 12.18 -12.90 -1.99
C ASP A 281 12.48 -13.73 -0.74
N ASP A 282 13.58 -14.49 -0.75
CA ASP A 282 14.06 -15.23 0.41
C ASP A 282 14.50 -14.30 1.54
N ALA A 283 15.25 -13.25 1.19
CA ALA A 283 15.66 -12.24 2.17
C ALA A 283 14.45 -11.53 2.79
N VAL A 284 13.43 -11.20 2.00
CA VAL A 284 12.16 -10.62 2.46
C VAL A 284 11.37 -11.62 3.31
N ALA A 285 11.29 -12.90 2.91
CA ALA A 285 10.59 -13.93 3.66
C ALA A 285 11.18 -14.12 5.07
N ILE A 286 12.51 -14.15 5.15
CA ILE A 286 13.22 -14.24 6.43
C ILE A 286 13.01 -12.94 7.23
N ALA A 287 13.33 -11.79 6.66
CA ALA A 287 13.27 -10.53 7.38
C ALA A 287 11.86 -10.17 7.83
N GLY A 288 10.85 -10.34 6.97
CA GLY A 288 9.46 -10.01 7.27
C GLY A 288 8.79 -10.96 8.26
N HIS A 289 9.29 -12.20 8.43
CA HIS A 289 8.81 -13.09 9.48
C HIS A 289 9.32 -12.69 10.86
N PHE A 290 10.56 -12.23 10.94
CA PHE A 290 11.23 -11.94 12.21
C PHE A 290 11.31 -10.45 12.55
N CYS A 291 10.87 -9.56 11.67
CA CYS A 291 10.85 -8.13 11.96
C CYS A 291 9.85 -7.80 13.07
N GLN A 292 10.23 -6.86 13.92
CA GLN A 292 9.31 -6.31 14.92
C GLN A 292 8.18 -5.53 14.27
N GLY A 293 7.01 -5.54 14.93
CA GLY A 293 5.79 -4.87 14.45
C GLY A 293 5.77 -3.36 14.74
N HIS A 294 4.66 -2.89 15.30
CA HIS A 294 4.53 -1.50 15.74
C HIS A 294 5.10 -1.33 17.15
N LEU A 295 5.56 -0.10 17.43
CA LEU A 295 5.92 0.39 18.75
C LEU A 295 4.66 0.61 19.58
N ASP A 296 4.81 0.57 20.91
CA ASP A 296 3.78 1.04 21.83
C ASP A 296 3.70 2.57 21.74
N GLY A 297 2.80 3.07 20.92
CA GLY A 297 2.60 4.49 20.68
C GLY A 297 1.27 4.78 19.97
N GLU A 298 0.88 6.05 19.96
CA GLU A 298 -0.32 6.51 19.27
C GLU A 298 0.02 6.94 17.84
N ALA A 299 -0.79 6.51 16.88
CA ALA A 299 -0.66 6.98 15.50
C ALA A 299 -0.91 8.48 15.43
N VAL A 300 -0.12 9.22 14.64
CA VAL A 300 -0.34 10.67 14.44
C VAL A 300 -1.71 10.92 13.83
N ILE A 301 -2.15 10.03 12.95
CA ILE A 301 -3.47 10.06 12.33
C ILE A 301 -4.15 8.74 12.68
N PRO A 302 -5.30 8.75 13.38
CA PRO A 302 -6.04 7.54 13.68
C PRO A 302 -6.63 6.92 12.41
N ASP A 303 -6.79 5.59 12.42
CA ASP A 303 -7.48 4.88 11.35
C ASP A 303 -8.96 5.32 11.30
N SER A 304 -9.44 5.64 10.09
CA SER A 304 -10.85 5.96 9.82
C SER A 304 -11.49 4.84 9.02
N GLY A 305 -12.46 4.16 9.62
CA GLY A 305 -13.19 3.07 8.99
C GLY A 305 -14.57 3.47 8.46
N LEU A 306 -15.25 2.49 7.87
CA LEU A 306 -16.61 2.61 7.34
C LEU A 306 -17.62 3.19 8.34
N ASP A 307 -17.49 2.85 9.62
CA ASP A 307 -18.41 3.31 10.68
C ASP A 307 -18.39 4.83 10.88
N ALA A 308 -17.23 5.47 10.70
CA ALA A 308 -17.09 6.92 10.78
C ALA A 308 -17.83 7.65 9.65
N TRP A 309 -18.08 6.96 8.53
CA TRP A 309 -18.76 7.49 7.36
C TRP A 309 -20.26 7.14 7.31
N ARG A 310 -20.67 6.04 7.96
CA ARG A 310 -22.08 5.64 8.06
C ARG A 310 -22.84 6.36 9.17
N THR A 311 -22.13 6.85 10.17
CA THR A 311 -22.74 7.66 11.24
C THR A 311 -22.83 9.10 10.74
N PRO A 312 -24.01 9.74 10.76
CA PRO A 312 -24.09 11.18 10.50
C PRO A 312 -23.16 11.90 11.47
N ALA A 313 -22.36 12.85 10.95
CA ALA A 313 -21.54 13.68 11.82
C ALA A 313 -22.44 14.28 12.91
N PRO A 314 -22.03 14.24 14.20
CA PRO A 314 -22.83 14.85 15.25
C PRO A 314 -23.09 16.31 14.85
N ASP A 315 -24.37 16.71 14.87
CA ASP A 315 -24.75 18.10 14.63
C ASP A 315 -23.88 19.00 15.52
N GLU A 316 -23.11 19.91 14.92
CA GLU A 316 -22.48 20.98 15.70
C GLU A 316 -23.60 21.67 16.48
N PRO A 317 -23.48 21.84 17.81
CA PRO A 317 -24.50 22.53 18.57
C PRO A 317 -24.67 23.91 17.98
N SER A 318 -25.86 24.15 17.44
CA SER A 318 -26.29 25.42 16.86
C SER A 318 -25.79 26.57 17.71
N ALA A 319 -24.99 27.46 17.12
CA ALA A 319 -24.63 28.73 17.71
C ALA A 319 -25.90 29.59 17.86
N GLN A 320 -26.68 29.31 18.90
CA GLN A 320 -27.78 30.13 19.39
C GLN A 320 -27.60 30.30 20.90
N THR A 321 -26.74 31.24 21.29
CA THR A 321 -27.06 32.28 22.28
C THR A 321 -25.85 33.19 22.47
N ARG A 322 -25.92 34.39 21.90
CA ARG A 322 -25.66 35.68 22.57
C ARG A 322 -26.28 36.80 21.76
#